data_AF-A0A2I1GWP2-F1
#
_entry.id   AF-A0A2I1GWP2-F1
#
_cell.length_a   1.000
_cell.length_b   1.000
_cell.length_c   1.000
_cell.angle_alpha   90.00
_cell.angle_beta   90.00
_cell.angle_gamma   90.00
#
_symmetry.space_group_name_H-M   'P 1'
#
loop_
_entity.id
_entity.type
_entity.pdbx_description
1 polymer ?
#
loop_
_entity_poly.entity_id
_entity_poly.type
_entity_poly.pdbx_seq_one_letter_code
_entity_poly.pdbx_strand_id
1 'polypeptide(L)'
;MNASNDRETKQDAKKLEKINLIPEEWRCIEKFLEILSPFAELTEILEGHKYTTMSYIHPGITKLKKLVGSNVDTHDEDINFDNNDNAFEEHLFEEPEEEDESHAKRKIRINTPVDTKELINKVKKNLYQALEKYYEVVNTEALVASLLDPRWKNLSFATPEERELVIFHLKQHYNEAKSIYIQESSPNLLESQRKKQKINPKYKVSLFEDEEELLETDNEDKEVERYLAIAQISKDQSSLKWWDANQQ
;
A
#
# COMPACT_ATOMS: atom_id res chain seq x y z
N MET A 1 -53.86 -5.30 -31.47
CA MET A 1 -52.46 -4.90 -31.24
C MET A 1 -52.39 -4.02 -29.99
N ASN A 2 -51.63 -4.45 -28.99
CA ASN A 2 -50.78 -3.66 -28.09
C ASN A 2 -51.37 -2.54 -27.21
N ALA A 3 -52.42 -2.79 -26.42
CA ALA A 3 -52.74 -1.94 -25.25
C ALA A 3 -52.12 -2.44 -23.93
N SER A 4 -51.80 -3.74 -23.82
CA SER A 4 -51.21 -4.34 -22.60
C SER A 4 -49.76 -3.92 -22.39
N ASN A 5 -48.99 -3.77 -23.48
CA ASN A 5 -47.57 -3.44 -23.44
C ASN A 5 -47.31 -2.04 -22.84
N ASP A 6 -48.19 -1.07 -23.12
CA ASP A 6 -48.07 0.31 -22.60
C ASP A 6 -48.36 0.39 -21.09
N ARG A 7 -49.30 -0.42 -20.57
CA ARG A 7 -49.61 -0.46 -19.14
C ARG A 7 -48.47 -1.11 -18.34
N GLU A 8 -47.94 -2.23 -18.84
CA GLU A 8 -46.79 -2.91 -18.21
C GLU A 8 -45.55 -2.02 -18.25
N THR A 9 -45.27 -1.37 -19.39
CA THR A 9 -44.14 -0.43 -19.52
C THR A 9 -44.28 0.76 -18.58
N LYS A 10 -45.49 1.30 -18.38
CA LYS A 10 -45.75 2.37 -17.39
C LYS A 10 -45.60 1.92 -15.95
N GLN A 11 -45.98 0.68 -15.64
CA GLN A 11 -45.79 0.11 -14.29
C GLN A 11 -44.31 -0.15 -14.02
N ASP A 12 -43.58 -0.65 -15.01
CA ASP A 12 -42.14 -0.91 -14.92
C ASP A 12 -41.35 0.40 -14.77
N ALA A 13 -41.67 1.43 -15.56
CA ALA A 13 -41.08 2.77 -15.41
C ALA A 13 -41.27 3.36 -14.00
N LYS A 14 -42.47 3.20 -13.42
CA LYS A 14 -42.75 3.63 -12.04
C LYS A 14 -42.02 2.82 -10.98
N LYS A 15 -41.71 1.55 -11.25
CA LYS A 15 -40.88 0.71 -10.35
C LYS A 15 -39.43 1.16 -10.42
N LEU A 16 -38.90 1.38 -11.63
CA LEU A 16 -37.53 1.86 -11.84
C LEU A 16 -37.30 3.23 -11.21
N GLU A 17 -38.26 4.15 -11.32
CA GLU A 17 -38.16 5.47 -10.69
C GLU A 17 -38.05 5.40 -9.15
N LYS A 18 -38.64 4.38 -8.53
CA LYS A 18 -38.55 4.16 -7.07
C LYS A 18 -37.26 3.50 -6.61
N ILE A 19 -36.58 2.76 -7.49
CA ILE A 19 -35.34 2.02 -7.20
C ILE A 19 -34.11 2.84 -7.58
N ASN A 20 -34.28 3.83 -8.46
CA ASN A 20 -33.16 4.63 -8.92
C ASN A 20 -32.57 5.47 -7.80
N LEU A 21 -31.25 5.61 -7.82
CA LEU A 21 -30.53 6.43 -6.85
C LEU A 21 -30.96 7.89 -6.98
N ILE A 22 -31.18 8.54 -5.83
CA ILE A 22 -31.51 9.96 -5.78
C ILE A 22 -30.25 10.81 -6.04
N PRO A 23 -30.38 12.08 -6.48
CA PRO A 23 -29.23 12.93 -6.78
C PRO A 23 -28.23 13.07 -5.62
N GLU A 24 -28.71 13.05 -4.38
CA GLU A 24 -27.89 13.10 -3.17
C GLU A 24 -27.01 11.85 -3.02
N GLU A 25 -27.53 10.66 -3.35
CA GLU A 25 -26.78 9.40 -3.33
C GLU A 25 -25.71 9.37 -4.42
N TRP A 26 -26.03 9.85 -5.62
CA TRP A 26 -25.03 10.00 -6.69
C TRP A 26 -23.88 10.92 -6.27
N ARG A 27 -24.19 12.09 -5.68
CA ARG A 27 -23.16 12.99 -5.14
C ARG A 27 -22.36 12.35 -3.99
N CYS A 28 -22.98 11.48 -3.21
CA CYS A 28 -22.29 10.72 -2.17
C CYS A 28 -21.28 9.73 -2.78
N ILE A 29 -21.68 9.00 -3.83
CA ILE A 29 -20.80 8.10 -4.59
C ILE A 29 -19.61 8.85 -5.20
N GLU A 30 -19.84 10.01 -5.82
CA GLU A 30 -18.76 10.84 -6.35
C GLU A 30 -17.72 11.20 -5.27
N LYS A 31 -18.19 11.62 -4.08
CA LYS A 31 -17.31 11.89 -2.94
C LYS A 31 -16.58 10.64 -2.44
N PHE A 32 -17.19 9.47 -2.49
CA PHE A 32 -16.49 8.22 -2.17
C PHE A 32 -15.38 7.92 -3.16
N LEU A 33 -15.61 8.11 -4.46
CA LEU A 33 -14.59 7.93 -5.47
C LEU A 33 -13.41 8.89 -5.24
N GLU A 34 -13.66 10.14 -4.86
CA GLU A 34 -12.61 11.09 -4.49
C GLU A 34 -11.79 10.63 -3.28
N ILE A 35 -12.45 10.06 -2.25
CA ILE A 35 -11.78 9.56 -1.04
C ILE A 35 -10.97 8.29 -1.32
N LEU A 36 -11.48 7.40 -2.17
CA LEU A 36 -10.85 6.11 -2.49
C LEU A 36 -9.80 6.20 -3.59
N SER A 37 -9.84 7.24 -4.44
CA SER A 37 -8.87 7.42 -5.54
C SER A 37 -7.40 7.37 -5.08
N PRO A 38 -6.98 8.04 -3.99
CA PRO A 38 -5.61 7.91 -3.47
C PRO A 38 -5.23 6.49 -3.01
N PHE A 39 -6.21 5.70 -2.56
CA PHE A 39 -5.96 4.30 -2.19
C PHE A 39 -5.69 3.47 -3.44
N ALA A 40 -6.49 3.66 -4.49
CA ALA A 40 -6.28 3.00 -5.78
C ALA A 40 -4.90 3.30 -6.38
N GLU A 41 -4.51 4.59 -6.39
CA GLU A 41 -3.19 5.03 -6.85
C GLU A 41 -2.07 4.35 -6.04
N LEU A 42 -2.19 4.32 -4.71
CA LEU A 42 -1.18 3.67 -3.88
C LEU A 42 -1.12 2.16 -4.11
N THR A 43 -2.26 1.48 -4.22
CA THR A 43 -2.29 0.03 -4.46
C THR A 43 -1.70 -0.34 -5.82
N GLU A 44 -1.90 0.47 -6.85
CA GLU A 44 -1.28 0.27 -8.17
C GLU A 44 0.24 0.40 -8.08
N ILE A 45 0.75 1.38 -7.32
CA ILE A 45 2.20 1.51 -7.07
C ILE A 45 2.75 0.30 -6.29
N LEU A 46 2.00 -0.19 -5.29
CA LEU A 46 2.40 -1.29 -4.41
C LEU A 46 2.27 -2.68 -5.04
N GLU A 47 1.52 -2.84 -6.13
CA GLU A 47 1.41 -4.10 -6.87
C GLU A 47 2.72 -4.46 -7.60
N GLY A 48 3.68 -3.53 -7.66
CA GLY A 48 5.10 -3.86 -7.89
C GLY A 48 5.49 -3.98 -9.36
N HIS A 49 4.70 -3.46 -10.30
CA HIS A 49 5.03 -3.54 -11.73
C HIS A 49 6.25 -2.72 -12.12
N LYS A 50 6.72 -1.80 -11.25
CA LYS A 50 7.76 -0.83 -11.60
C LYS A 50 8.80 -0.51 -10.50
N TYR A 51 8.51 -0.73 -9.21
CA TYR A 51 9.36 -0.25 -8.10
C TYR A 51 9.39 -1.18 -6.88
N THR A 52 10.43 -1.04 -6.04
CA THR A 52 10.51 -1.65 -4.71
C THR A 52 9.33 -1.19 -3.85
N THR A 53 8.46 -2.11 -3.47
CA THR A 53 7.18 -1.80 -2.80
C THR A 53 7.41 -1.30 -1.37
N MET A 54 8.41 -1.83 -0.67
CA MET A 54 8.67 -1.53 0.74
C MET A 54 8.99 -0.04 1.01
N SER A 55 9.68 0.65 0.10
CA SER A 55 10.00 2.07 0.23
C SER A 55 8.80 3.00 0.05
N TYR A 56 7.70 2.49 -0.51
CA TYR A 56 6.47 3.26 -0.76
C TYR A 56 5.40 3.06 0.29
N ILE A 57 5.43 1.94 1.03
CA ILE A 57 4.39 1.60 2.01
C ILE A 57 4.25 2.72 3.03
N HIS A 58 5.32 3.03 3.74
CA HIS A 58 5.24 3.99 4.83
C HIS A 58 4.91 5.43 4.36
N PRO A 59 5.59 6.03 3.36
CA PRO A 59 5.17 7.34 2.84
C PRO A 59 3.74 7.34 2.29
N GLY A 60 3.30 6.26 1.65
CA GLY A 60 1.96 6.09 1.13
C GLY A 60 0.89 6.11 2.22
N ILE A 61 1.06 5.25 3.25
CA ILE A 61 0.16 5.17 4.39
C ILE A 61 0.11 6.50 5.15
N THR A 62 1.25 7.15 5.39
CA THR A 62 1.29 8.46 6.06
C THR A 62 0.56 9.54 5.24
N LYS A 63 0.65 9.50 3.91
CA LYS A 63 -0.11 10.40 3.03
C LYS A 63 -1.62 10.11 3.12
N LEU A 64 -2.04 8.85 3.13
CA LEU A 64 -3.44 8.44 3.29
C LEU A 64 -4.00 8.90 4.65
N LYS A 65 -3.29 8.63 5.75
CA LYS A 65 -3.68 9.08 7.10
C LYS A 65 -3.94 10.59 7.14
N LYS A 66 -3.08 11.41 6.52
CA LYS A 66 -3.25 12.87 6.43
C LYS A 66 -4.49 13.27 5.61
N LEU A 67 -4.71 12.63 4.46
CA LEU A 67 -5.86 12.92 3.58
C LEU A 67 -7.20 12.61 4.27
N VAL A 68 -7.27 11.49 4.98
CA VAL A 68 -8.51 11.00 5.58
C VAL A 68 -8.75 11.61 6.98
N GLY A 69 -7.68 11.82 7.75
CA GLY A 69 -7.73 12.30 9.14
C GLY A 69 -7.94 13.81 9.31
N SER A 70 -7.79 14.61 8.25
CA SER A 70 -7.90 16.09 8.32
C SER A 70 -9.28 16.62 8.74
N ASN A 71 -10.30 15.77 8.93
CA ASN A 71 -11.68 16.18 9.26
C ASN A 71 -12.36 15.27 10.31
N VAL A 72 -11.61 14.48 11.08
CA VAL A 72 -12.20 13.50 12.03
C VAL A 72 -12.07 14.03 13.45
N ASP A 73 -13.20 14.43 14.07
CA ASP A 73 -13.27 14.63 15.52
C ASP A 73 -13.16 13.27 16.22
N THR A 74 -12.13 13.10 17.05
CA THR A 74 -11.71 11.83 17.66
C THR A 74 -12.52 11.42 18.89
N HIS A 75 -13.69 12.01 19.14
CA HIS A 75 -14.41 11.87 20.42
C HIS A 75 -15.60 10.90 20.44
N ASP A 76 -15.82 10.10 19.40
CA ASP A 76 -16.89 9.08 19.36
C ASP A 76 -16.36 7.65 19.27
N GLU A 77 -17.21 6.70 19.70
CA GLU A 77 -16.97 5.25 19.84
C GLU A 77 -16.00 4.65 18.80
N ASP A 78 -14.99 3.93 19.31
CA ASP A 78 -14.03 3.19 18.50
C ASP A 78 -14.68 2.00 17.80
N ILE A 79 -14.34 1.82 16.52
CA ILE A 79 -14.83 0.66 15.76
C ILE A 79 -14.22 -0.59 16.37
N ASN A 80 -15.09 -1.49 16.81
CA ASN A 80 -14.66 -2.83 17.18
C ASN A 80 -14.29 -3.61 15.91
N PHE A 81 -12.99 -3.68 15.65
CA PHE A 81 -12.40 -4.45 14.55
C PHE A 81 -12.21 -5.95 14.88
N ASP A 82 -12.58 -6.40 16.08
CA ASP A 82 -12.48 -7.81 16.49
C ASP A 82 -13.80 -8.56 16.27
N ASN A 83 -14.90 -7.84 15.99
CA ASN A 83 -16.18 -8.42 15.64
C ASN A 83 -16.57 -8.06 14.20
N ASN A 84 -16.88 -9.07 13.38
CA ASN A 84 -17.18 -8.89 11.95
C ASN A 84 -18.61 -8.37 11.69
N ASP A 85 -19.40 -8.22 12.74
CA ASP A 85 -20.81 -7.78 12.70
C ASP A 85 -20.99 -6.37 12.12
N ASN A 86 -19.92 -5.56 12.08
CA ASN A 86 -19.96 -4.17 11.59
C ASN A 86 -19.61 -4.02 10.10
N ALA A 87 -19.08 -5.07 9.44
CA ALA A 87 -18.57 -4.96 8.07
C ALA A 87 -19.67 -5.09 7.00
N PHE A 88 -20.74 -5.82 7.33
CA PHE A 88 -21.92 -5.97 6.50
C PHE A 88 -23.12 -5.99 7.45
N GLU A 89 -23.85 -4.88 7.54
CA GLU A 89 -25.12 -4.84 8.28
C GLU A 89 -26.00 -6.01 7.83
N GLU A 90 -26.65 -6.66 8.79
CA GLU A 90 -27.72 -7.62 8.53
C GLU A 90 -28.77 -6.91 7.64
N HIS A 91 -28.76 -7.24 6.35
CA HIS A 91 -29.63 -6.58 5.37
C HIS A 91 -31.06 -6.53 5.90
N LEU A 92 -31.69 -5.34 5.93
CA LEU A 92 -33.13 -5.24 6.14
C LEU A 92 -33.82 -5.91 4.95
N PHE A 93 -34.10 -7.20 5.08
CA PHE A 93 -34.85 -7.96 4.11
C PHE A 93 -36.31 -7.47 4.10
N GLU A 94 -36.94 -7.49 2.94
CA GLU A 94 -38.40 -7.39 2.84
C GLU A 94 -39.01 -8.57 3.62
N GLU A 95 -40.03 -8.28 4.43
CA GLU A 95 -40.80 -9.36 5.07
C GLU A 95 -41.40 -10.24 3.95
N PRO A 96 -41.32 -11.57 4.05
CA PRO A 96 -41.88 -12.43 3.03
C PRO A 96 -43.39 -12.17 2.93
N GLU A 97 -43.87 -11.78 1.75
CA GLU A 97 -45.29 -11.90 1.45
C GLU A 97 -45.66 -13.39 1.58
N GLU A 98 -46.73 -13.70 2.33
CA GLU A 98 -47.07 -15.05 2.83
C GLU A 98 -47.29 -16.13 1.74
N GLU A 99 -47.08 -15.82 0.45
CA GLU A 99 -47.30 -16.72 -0.68
C GLU A 99 -46.03 -17.13 -1.47
N ASP A 100 -44.84 -16.58 -1.17
CA ASP A 100 -43.63 -16.96 -1.92
C ASP A 100 -43.02 -18.28 -1.38
N GLU A 101 -43.03 -19.31 -2.23
CA GLU A 101 -42.50 -20.66 -1.99
C GLU A 101 -41.10 -20.68 -1.33
N SER A 102 -40.83 -21.75 -0.57
CA SER A 102 -39.67 -22.01 0.32
C SER A 102 -38.24 -21.89 -0.25
N HIS A 103 -38.07 -21.31 -1.43
CA HIS A 103 -36.80 -20.98 -2.08
C HIS A 103 -36.65 -19.48 -2.42
N ALA A 104 -37.52 -18.61 -1.90
CA ALA A 104 -37.43 -17.17 -2.14
C ALA A 104 -36.11 -16.60 -1.61
N LYS A 105 -35.23 -16.19 -2.54
CA LYS A 105 -34.06 -15.36 -2.24
C LYS A 105 -34.55 -14.15 -1.44
N ARG A 106 -34.04 -13.97 -0.22
CA ARG A 106 -34.44 -12.85 0.65
C ARG A 106 -34.25 -11.53 -0.12
N LYS A 107 -35.35 -10.81 -0.37
CA LYS A 107 -35.36 -9.58 -1.16
C LYS A 107 -34.76 -8.44 -0.31
N ILE A 108 -33.75 -7.74 -0.83
CA ILE A 108 -33.14 -6.59 -0.17
C ILE A 108 -34.05 -5.37 -0.37
N ARG A 109 -34.31 -4.59 0.68
CA ARG A 109 -35.07 -3.33 0.58
C ARG A 109 -34.25 -2.27 -0.17
N ILE A 110 -34.42 -2.19 -1.48
CA ILE A 110 -33.74 -1.22 -2.36
C ILE A 110 -34.56 0.06 -2.63
N ASN A 111 -35.82 0.09 -2.17
CA ASN A 111 -36.76 1.19 -2.44
C ASN A 111 -36.67 2.33 -1.41
N THR A 112 -35.83 2.20 -0.40
CA THR A 112 -35.65 3.22 0.65
C THR A 112 -34.30 3.90 0.41
N PRO A 113 -34.29 5.21 0.10
CA PRO A 113 -33.03 5.93 -0.12
C PRO A 113 -32.22 5.98 1.18
N VAL A 114 -30.91 5.86 1.04
CA VAL A 114 -29.97 5.91 2.16
C VAL A 114 -29.81 7.35 2.63
N ASP A 115 -29.77 7.56 3.95
CA ASP A 115 -29.37 8.87 4.48
C ASP A 115 -27.87 9.07 4.25
N THR A 116 -27.55 9.98 3.34
CA THR A 116 -26.17 10.31 2.96
C THR A 116 -25.52 11.31 3.91
N LYS A 117 -26.28 11.88 4.86
CA LYS A 117 -25.77 12.81 5.85
C LYS A 117 -24.76 12.09 6.74
N GLU A 118 -23.60 12.73 6.94
CA GLU A 118 -22.49 12.23 7.76
C GLU A 118 -21.84 10.90 7.32
N LEU A 119 -22.42 10.17 6.37
CA LEU A 119 -21.89 8.89 5.88
C LEU A 119 -20.44 9.02 5.39
N ILE A 120 -20.13 10.12 4.71
CA ILE A 120 -18.76 10.45 4.28
C ILE A 120 -17.80 10.57 5.47
N ASN A 121 -18.23 11.24 6.54
CA ASN A 121 -17.40 11.43 7.73
C ASN A 121 -17.20 10.11 8.47
N LYS A 122 -18.25 9.28 8.55
CA LYS A 122 -18.19 7.93 9.11
C LYS A 122 -17.19 7.07 8.34
N VAL A 123 -17.27 7.03 7.01
CA VAL A 123 -16.31 6.26 6.18
C VAL A 123 -14.88 6.79 6.35
N LYS A 124 -14.66 8.11 6.36
CA LYS A 124 -13.33 8.68 6.63
C LYS A 124 -12.80 8.26 8.00
N LYS A 125 -13.61 8.36 9.05
CA LYS A 125 -13.25 7.92 10.40
C LYS A 125 -12.88 6.44 10.40
N ASN A 126 -13.70 5.60 9.80
CA ASN A 126 -13.47 4.16 9.72
C ASN A 126 -12.16 3.82 8.98
N LEU A 127 -11.91 4.49 7.85
CA LEU A 127 -10.67 4.31 7.09
C LEU A 127 -9.45 4.76 7.90
N TYR A 128 -9.54 5.88 8.62
CA TYR A 128 -8.46 6.36 9.47
C TYR A 128 -8.15 5.37 10.60
N GLN A 129 -9.18 4.92 11.33
CA GLN A 129 -9.03 3.93 12.40
C GLN A 129 -8.48 2.59 11.87
N ALA A 130 -8.87 2.18 10.66
CA ALA A 130 -8.31 0.99 10.02
C ALA A 130 -6.82 1.18 9.68
N LEU A 131 -6.45 2.34 9.12
CA LEU A 131 -5.05 2.68 8.84
C LEU A 131 -4.21 2.73 10.13
N GLU A 132 -4.78 3.19 11.25
CA GLU A 132 -4.11 3.13 12.55
C GLU A 132 -3.99 1.67 13.03
N LYS A 133 -5.06 0.87 13.06
CA LYS A 133 -5.00 -0.52 13.55
C LYS A 133 -4.05 -1.40 12.74
N TYR A 134 -4.13 -1.34 11.41
CA TYR A 134 -3.38 -2.26 10.54
C TYR A 134 -1.97 -1.77 10.21
N TYR A 135 -1.68 -0.47 10.38
CA TYR A 135 -0.38 0.14 10.11
C TYR A 135 0.12 1.00 11.28
N GLU A 136 -0.12 0.54 12.52
CA GLU A 136 0.25 1.23 13.76
C GLU A 136 1.77 1.35 13.93
N VAL A 137 2.49 0.30 13.50
CA VAL A 137 3.93 0.20 13.67
C VAL A 137 4.64 0.59 12.40
N VAL A 138 5.41 1.67 12.49
CA VAL A 138 6.41 1.97 11.48
C VAL A 138 7.49 0.90 11.56
N ASN A 139 7.47 -0.04 10.61
CA ASN A 139 8.50 -1.06 10.55
C ASN A 139 9.86 -0.36 10.31
N THR A 140 10.83 -0.55 11.20
CA THR A 140 12.18 0.05 11.07
C THR A 140 12.76 -0.27 9.70
N GLU A 141 12.52 -1.49 9.22
CA GLU A 141 12.91 -2.01 7.92
C GLU A 141 12.23 -1.26 6.77
N ALA A 142 10.98 -0.82 6.93
CA ALA A 142 10.29 0.00 5.94
C ALA A 142 10.87 1.42 5.87
N LEU A 143 11.28 1.98 7.02
CA LEU A 143 11.99 3.26 7.04
C LEU A 143 13.40 3.14 6.47
N VAL A 144 14.14 2.07 6.79
CA VAL A 144 15.46 1.79 6.20
C VAL A 144 15.32 1.61 4.69
N ALA A 145 14.32 0.86 4.22
CA ALA A 145 14.03 0.71 2.80
C ALA A 145 13.66 2.04 2.13
N SER A 146 12.91 2.90 2.84
CA SER A 146 12.59 4.24 2.36
C SER A 146 13.83 5.15 2.32
N LEU A 147 14.73 5.02 3.29
CA LEU A 147 15.98 5.77 3.35
C LEU A 147 16.92 5.35 2.22
N LEU A 148 16.98 4.06 1.90
CA LEU A 148 17.73 3.49 0.77
C LEU A 148 17.09 3.76 -0.59
N ASP A 149 15.88 4.30 -0.63
CA ASP A 149 15.28 4.79 -1.87
C ASP A 149 15.70 6.25 -2.10
N PRO A 150 16.45 6.55 -3.17
CA PRO A 150 16.93 7.90 -3.45
C PRO A 150 15.80 8.93 -3.64
N ARG A 151 14.54 8.49 -3.84
CA ARG A 151 13.35 9.35 -3.94
C ARG A 151 12.75 9.73 -2.60
N TRP A 152 13.02 8.97 -1.55
CA TRP A 152 12.44 9.13 -0.22
C TRP A 152 13.48 9.40 0.87
N LYS A 153 14.75 9.52 0.46
CA LYS A 153 15.93 9.71 1.32
C LYS A 153 15.82 10.78 2.39
N ASN A 154 15.11 11.88 2.15
CA ASN A 154 14.94 12.94 3.15
C ASN A 154 13.92 12.59 4.25
N LEU A 155 13.19 11.47 4.11
CA LEU A 155 12.19 10.97 5.04
C LEU A 155 11.23 12.06 5.53
N SER A 156 10.74 12.93 4.62
CA SER A 156 9.92 14.10 4.95
C SER A 156 8.62 13.80 5.69
N PHE A 157 8.23 12.52 5.71
CA PHE A 157 7.04 11.99 6.38
C PHE A 157 7.30 11.50 7.81
N ALA A 158 8.56 11.28 8.19
CA ALA A 158 8.99 10.78 9.50
C ALA A 158 9.46 11.91 10.43
N THR A 159 9.40 11.68 11.74
CA THR A 159 9.88 12.62 12.77
C THR A 159 11.42 12.70 12.79
N PRO A 160 12.02 13.78 13.33
CA PRO A 160 13.47 13.87 13.47
C PRO A 160 14.08 12.71 14.25
N GLU A 161 13.41 12.25 15.31
CA GLU A 161 13.85 11.13 16.15
C GLU A 161 13.86 9.82 15.37
N GLU A 162 12.80 9.56 14.58
CA GLU A 162 12.74 8.40 13.69
C GLU A 162 13.86 8.44 12.65
N ARG A 163 14.18 9.61 12.10
CA ARG A 163 15.27 9.75 11.11
C ARG A 163 16.62 9.40 11.70
N GLU A 164 16.93 9.91 12.89
CA GLU A 164 18.19 9.62 13.58
C GLU A 164 18.32 8.13 13.88
N LEU A 165 17.23 7.51 14.38
CA LEU A 165 17.17 6.08 14.67
C LEU A 165 17.41 5.25 13.40
N VAL A 166 16.77 5.59 12.28
CA VAL A 166 16.90 4.85 11.01
C VAL A 166 18.31 4.99 10.42
N ILE A 167 18.93 6.18 10.52
CA ILE A 167 20.32 6.36 10.11
C ILE A 167 21.25 5.50 10.95
N PHE A 168 21.01 5.42 12.27
CA PHE A 168 21.76 4.53 13.15
C PHE A 168 21.61 3.06 12.73
N HIS A 169 20.39 2.59 12.49
CA HIS A 169 20.14 1.22 12.02
C HIS A 169 20.78 0.94 10.66
N LEU A 170 20.73 1.88 9.72
CA LEU A 170 21.39 1.73 8.42
C LEU A 170 22.90 1.52 8.57
N LYS A 171 23.56 2.30 9.45
CA LYS A 171 24.99 2.13 9.73
C LYS A 171 25.30 0.78 10.36
N GLN A 172 24.48 0.32 11.30
CA GLN A 172 24.63 -1.02 11.89
C GLN A 172 24.54 -2.10 10.81
N HIS A 173 23.47 -2.10 10.01
CA HIS A 173 23.27 -3.09 8.94
C HIS A 173 24.38 -3.06 7.89
N TYR A 174 24.85 -1.88 7.50
CA TYR A 174 25.97 -1.74 6.57
C TYR A 174 27.26 -2.36 7.16
N ASN A 175 27.59 -2.06 8.42
CA ASN A 175 28.78 -2.60 9.07
C ASN A 175 28.70 -4.12 9.25
N GLU A 176 27.52 -4.66 9.58
CA GLU A 176 27.27 -6.10 9.66
C GLU A 176 27.47 -6.77 8.30
N ALA A 177 26.86 -6.22 7.24
CA ALA A 177 26.98 -6.73 5.88
C ALA A 177 28.43 -6.68 5.36
N LYS A 178 29.13 -5.57 5.63
CA LYS A 178 30.55 -5.41 5.30
C LYS A 178 31.43 -6.44 6.02
N SER A 179 31.16 -6.69 7.30
CA SER A 179 31.90 -7.69 8.07
C SER A 179 31.73 -9.10 7.50
N ILE A 180 30.52 -9.46 7.07
CA ILE A 180 30.23 -10.74 6.40
C ILE A 180 30.97 -10.82 5.05
N TYR A 181 30.90 -9.78 4.24
CA TYR A 181 31.56 -9.73 2.93
C TYR A 181 33.08 -9.95 3.05
N ILE A 182 33.73 -9.30 4.02
CA ILE A 182 35.19 -9.46 4.27
C ILE A 182 35.53 -10.89 4.71
N GLN A 183 34.65 -11.53 5.50
CA GLN A 183 34.84 -12.94 5.91
C GLN A 183 34.68 -13.91 4.74
N GLU A 184 33.73 -13.68 3.84
CA GLU A 184 33.49 -14.52 2.65
C GLU A 184 34.55 -14.31 1.55
N SER A 185 35.17 -13.12 1.49
CA SER A 185 36.20 -12.77 0.51
C SER A 185 37.62 -13.22 0.88
N SER A 186 37.82 -13.85 2.04
CA SER A 186 39.12 -14.42 2.43
C SER A 186 39.40 -15.75 1.71
N PRO A 187 40.57 -15.92 1.04
CA PRO A 187 40.86 -17.07 0.18
C PRO A 187 41.22 -18.36 0.92
N ASN A 188 40.73 -18.57 2.14
CA ASN A 188 41.03 -19.78 2.92
C ASN A 188 39.81 -20.32 3.67
N LEU A 189 38.98 -21.07 2.96
CA LEU A 189 38.37 -22.30 3.49
C LEU A 189 38.15 -23.29 2.35
N LEU A 190 39.14 -24.18 2.23
CA LEU A 190 39.21 -25.31 1.32
C LEU A 190 37.94 -26.18 1.37
N GLU A 191 37.35 -26.34 0.20
CA GLU A 191 37.28 -27.64 -0.48
C GLU A 191 36.62 -28.79 0.31
N SER A 192 35.28 -28.83 0.32
CA SER A 192 34.60 -30.12 0.36
C SER A 192 33.19 -30.07 -0.21
N GLN A 193 33.04 -30.76 -1.34
CA GLN A 193 31.79 -31.31 -1.89
C GLN A 193 30.75 -30.33 -2.46
N ARG A 194 30.97 -29.88 -3.69
CA ARG A 194 29.84 -29.77 -4.63
C ARG A 194 30.08 -30.65 -5.85
N LYS A 195 29.37 -31.78 -5.88
CA LYS A 195 29.24 -32.65 -7.05
C LYS A 195 28.82 -31.78 -8.25
N LYS A 196 29.64 -31.85 -9.31
CA LYS A 196 29.43 -31.16 -10.59
C LYS A 196 28.01 -31.42 -11.11
N GLN A 197 27.12 -30.43 -11.00
CA GLN A 197 25.95 -30.36 -11.86
C GLN A 197 26.38 -29.66 -13.16
N LYS A 198 26.27 -30.38 -14.27
CA LYS A 198 26.53 -29.84 -15.61
C LYS A 198 25.48 -28.78 -15.92
N ILE A 199 25.86 -27.50 -15.87
CA ILE A 199 25.03 -26.41 -16.36
C ILE A 199 25.24 -26.31 -17.89
N ASN A 200 24.12 -26.23 -18.62
CA ASN A 200 24.07 -26.13 -20.08
C ASN A 200 24.81 -24.89 -20.60
N PRO A 201 25.50 -24.95 -21.75
CA PRO A 201 26.44 -23.93 -22.22
C PRO A 201 25.80 -22.65 -22.80
N LYS A 202 24.57 -22.29 -22.41
CA LYS A 202 23.85 -21.11 -22.97
C LYS A 202 23.94 -19.84 -22.13
N TYR A 203 24.51 -19.89 -20.92
CA TYR A 203 24.76 -18.72 -20.10
C TYR A 203 26.20 -18.79 -19.62
N LYS A 204 27.06 -17.97 -20.22
CA LYS A 204 28.51 -17.92 -19.96
C LYS A 204 28.94 -16.52 -19.51
N VAL A 205 28.10 -15.87 -18.71
CA VAL A 205 28.46 -14.61 -18.04
C VAL A 205 27.96 -14.72 -16.61
N SER A 206 28.89 -14.97 -15.70
CA SER A 206 28.70 -14.84 -14.25
C SER A 206 28.70 -13.36 -13.91
N LEU A 207 27.84 -12.93 -13.00
CA LEU A 207 27.65 -11.53 -12.61
C LEU A 207 28.85 -10.95 -11.82
N PHE A 208 29.87 -11.76 -11.51
CA PHE A 208 30.94 -11.42 -10.58
C PHE A 208 32.30 -12.03 -10.99
N GLU A 209 32.75 -11.80 -12.22
CA GLU A 209 34.15 -12.08 -12.60
C GLU A 209 34.76 -10.87 -13.30
N ASP A 210 35.70 -10.26 -12.56
CA ASP A 210 36.97 -9.58 -12.94
C ASP A 210 37.12 -8.29 -12.11
N GLU A 211 37.78 -8.38 -10.94
CA GLU A 211 39.22 -8.11 -10.74
C GLU A 211 39.59 -6.63 -10.85
N GLU A 212 39.67 -5.93 -9.70
CA GLU A 212 40.83 -5.07 -9.43
C GLU A 212 41.13 -5.01 -7.93
N GLU A 213 42.33 -5.46 -7.58
CA GLU A 213 42.93 -5.49 -6.25
C GLU A 213 43.16 -4.05 -5.76
N LEU A 214 42.17 -3.47 -5.06
CA LEU A 214 42.32 -2.14 -4.46
C LEU A 214 42.79 -2.26 -3.01
N LEU A 215 44.07 -1.96 -2.86
CA LEU A 215 44.80 -1.69 -1.63
C LEU A 215 43.98 -0.88 -0.62
N GLU A 216 44.03 -1.33 0.63
CA GLU A 216 43.62 -0.58 1.81
C GLU A 216 44.18 0.85 1.75
N THR A 217 43.28 1.83 1.71
CA THR A 217 43.62 3.19 2.14
C THR A 217 42.61 3.61 3.19
N ASP A 218 43.14 3.93 4.37
CA ASP A 218 42.52 4.66 5.48
C ASP A 218 41.76 5.90 4.98
N ASN A 219 40.53 5.70 4.53
CA ASN A 219 39.54 6.75 4.38
C ASN A 219 38.41 6.31 5.30
N GLU A 220 38.19 7.03 6.39
CA GLU A 220 37.06 6.80 7.30
C GLU A 220 35.83 6.37 6.48
N ASP A 221 35.31 5.17 6.78
CA ASP A 221 34.21 4.48 6.11
C ASP A 221 32.93 5.33 6.06
N LYS A 222 32.94 6.34 5.20
CA LYS A 222 31.91 7.39 5.09
C LYS A 222 30.96 7.09 3.94
N GLU A 223 30.81 5.84 3.52
CA GLU A 223 29.97 5.50 2.37
C GLU A 223 28.50 5.85 2.64
N VAL A 224 27.99 5.51 3.83
CA VAL A 224 26.65 5.88 4.27
C VAL A 224 26.52 7.41 4.30
N GLU A 225 27.50 8.14 4.81
CA GLU A 225 27.54 9.60 4.85
C GLU A 225 27.55 10.21 3.43
N ARG A 226 28.30 9.64 2.49
CA ARG A 226 28.33 10.05 1.08
C ARG A 226 26.96 9.86 0.46
N TYR A 227 26.34 8.69 0.64
CA TYR A 227 24.98 8.44 0.19
C TYR A 227 23.99 9.46 0.76
N LEU A 228 24.06 9.72 2.07
CA LEU A 228 23.21 10.70 2.75
C LEU A 228 23.47 12.13 2.29
N ALA A 229 24.65 12.46 1.75
CA ALA A 229 24.96 13.79 1.20
C ALA A 229 24.45 14.03 -0.23
N ILE A 230 24.18 12.98 -1.03
CA ILE A 230 23.71 13.14 -2.41
C ILE A 230 22.30 13.78 -2.45
N ALA A 231 21.93 14.50 -3.50
CA ALA A 231 20.57 15.05 -3.59
C ALA A 231 19.51 13.96 -3.80
N GLN A 232 18.32 14.15 -3.20
CA GLN A 232 17.16 13.31 -3.47
C GLN A 232 16.73 13.45 -4.94
N ILE A 233 16.35 12.34 -5.58
CA ILE A 233 15.93 12.33 -6.99
C ILE A 233 14.41 12.50 -7.15
N SER A 234 13.96 12.76 -8.38
CA SER A 234 12.52 12.92 -8.68
C SER A 234 11.75 11.61 -8.52
N LYS A 235 10.47 11.69 -8.11
CA LYS A 235 9.59 10.54 -7.88
C LYS A 235 9.32 9.72 -9.15
N ASP A 236 9.43 10.35 -10.32
CA ASP A 236 9.21 9.71 -11.63
C ASP A 236 10.42 8.91 -12.13
N GLN A 237 11.59 9.06 -11.49
CA GLN A 237 12.81 8.35 -11.88
C GLN A 237 12.85 6.94 -11.26
N SER A 238 13.56 6.04 -11.93
CA SER A 238 13.77 4.68 -11.43
C SER A 238 14.91 4.66 -10.42
N SER A 239 14.61 4.26 -9.19
CA SER A 239 15.61 4.06 -8.12
C SER A 239 16.68 3.03 -8.53
N LEU A 240 16.29 1.93 -9.19
CA LEU A 240 17.22 0.90 -9.64
C LEU A 240 18.20 1.42 -10.69
N LYS A 241 17.72 2.17 -11.70
CA LYS A 241 18.61 2.80 -12.69
C LYS A 241 19.54 3.83 -12.06
N TRP A 242 19.07 4.51 -11.02
CA TRP A 242 19.91 5.44 -10.28
C TRP A 242 21.04 4.71 -9.55
N TRP A 243 20.74 3.60 -8.87
CA TRP A 243 21.74 2.78 -8.21
C TRP A 243 22.76 2.20 -9.20
N ASP A 244 22.32 1.74 -10.37
CA ASP A 244 23.19 1.25 -11.45
C ASP A 244 24.18 2.32 -11.95
N ALA A 245 23.74 3.58 -12.06
CA ALA A 245 24.58 4.68 -12.49
C ALA A 245 25.49 5.25 -11.39
N ASN A 246 25.27 4.91 -10.12
CA ASN A 246 26.00 5.44 -8.96
C ASN A 246 26.71 4.34 -8.16
N GLN A 247 27.12 3.25 -8.82
CA GLN A 247 28.00 2.26 -8.20
C GLN A 247 29.34 2.93 -7.86
N GLN A 248 29.71 2.88 -6.58
CA GLN A 248 31.01 3.35 -6.07
C GLN A 248 31.93 2.17 -5.84
#